data_AF-A0A8S2QHI6-F1
#
_entry.id   AF-A0A8S2QHI6-F1
#
_cell.length_a   1.000
_cell.length_b   1.000
_cell.length_c   1.000
_cell.angle_alpha   90.00
_cell.angle_beta   90.00
_cell.angle_gamma   90.00
#
_symmetry.space_group_name_H-M   'P 1'
#
loop_
_entity.id
_entity.type
_entity.pdbx_description
1 polymer ?
#
loop_
_entity_poly.entity_id
_entity_poly.type
_entity_poly.pdbx_seq_one_letter_code
_entity_poly.pdbx_strand_id
1 'polypeptide(L)'
;MASGNSDKSASLRFADFGSLPKRMLAPIEGYEDMPLVSIEEAVKPLVNIVPKVERNVFIVKQNCQNPADGLTTDESASIMLYTYESIPH
;
A
#
# COMPACT_ATOMS: atom_id res chain seq x y z
N MET A 1 36.41 -9.46 32.62
CA MET A 1 35.21 -9.90 33.37
C MET A 1 34.00 -9.16 32.84
N ALA A 2 32.86 -9.84 32.87
CA ALA A 2 31.65 -9.63 32.09
C ALA A 2 30.94 -8.27 32.28
N SER A 3 30.41 -7.75 31.17
CA SER A 3 28.99 -7.39 30.96
C SER A 3 28.92 -6.70 29.60
N GLY A 4 28.31 -7.23 28.55
CA GLY A 4 27.06 -7.99 28.54
C GLY A 4 25.93 -7.02 28.27
N ASN A 5 25.22 -7.27 27.17
CA ASN A 5 23.94 -6.71 26.76
C ASN A 5 23.92 -5.30 26.17
N SER A 6 23.19 -5.02 25.09
CA SER A 6 22.41 -5.88 24.19
C SER A 6 21.84 -4.96 23.12
N ASP A 7 21.75 -5.50 21.91
CA ASP A 7 20.95 -5.04 20.80
C ASP A 7 19.70 -4.27 21.25
N LYS A 8 19.59 -2.99 20.89
CA LYS A 8 18.33 -2.24 20.93
C LYS A 8 17.43 -2.70 19.77
N SER A 9 17.26 -4.00 19.63
CA SER A 9 16.13 -4.62 18.92
C SER A 9 15.08 -4.92 19.99
N ALA A 10 14.49 -3.86 20.54
CA ALA A 10 13.32 -3.98 21.38
C ALA A 10 12.12 -3.85 20.45
N SER A 11 11.70 -5.01 19.94
CA SER A 11 10.40 -5.29 19.35
C SER A 11 9.33 -4.33 19.85
N LEU A 12 8.69 -3.59 18.93
CA LEU A 12 7.46 -2.83 19.19
C LEU A 12 6.55 -3.70 20.05
N ARG A 13 6.39 -3.36 21.34
CA ARG A 13 5.59 -4.17 22.24
C ARG A 13 4.14 -3.90 21.87
N PHE A 14 3.31 -4.95 21.83
CA PHE A 14 1.87 -4.82 21.61
C PHE A 14 1.19 -3.81 22.57
N ALA A 15 1.83 -3.48 23.70
CA ALA A 15 1.39 -2.48 24.66
C ALA A 15 1.57 -1.02 24.22
N ASP A 16 2.38 -0.73 23.20
CA ASP A 16 2.61 0.63 22.69
C ASP A 16 1.50 1.09 21.73
N PHE A 17 0.59 0.19 21.35
CA PHE A 17 -0.69 0.58 20.77
C PHE A 17 -1.52 1.19 21.91
N GLY A 18 -1.58 2.52 21.97
CA GLY A 18 -2.55 3.22 22.80
C GLY A 18 -3.97 2.69 22.55
N SER A 19 -4.92 3.01 23.43
CA SER A 19 -6.30 2.51 23.29
C SER A 19 -6.86 2.89 21.92
N LEU A 20 -6.81 1.95 20.97
CA LEU A 20 -7.44 2.12 19.67
C LEU A 20 -8.92 2.42 19.96
N PRO A 21 -9.53 3.38 19.24
CA PRO A 21 -10.95 3.64 19.41
C PRO A 21 -11.70 2.32 19.27
N LYS A 22 -12.27 1.81 20.38
CA LYS A 22 -13.04 0.55 20.40
C LYS A 22 -14.41 0.71 19.72
N ARG A 23 -14.60 1.81 18.99
CA ARG A 23 -15.83 2.11 18.27
C ARG A 23 -15.78 1.37 16.96
N MET A 24 -16.76 0.49 16.76
CA MET A 24 -17.02 -0.09 15.45
C MET A 24 -17.33 1.06 14.48
N LEU A 25 -16.42 1.30 13.54
CA LEU A 25 -16.68 2.23 12.44
C LEU A 25 -17.70 1.57 11.52
N ALA A 26 -18.61 2.37 10.96
CA ALA A 26 -19.45 1.90 9.88
C ALA A 26 -18.56 1.50 8.69
N PRO A 27 -18.96 0.51 7.88
CA PRO A 27 -18.35 0.27 6.59
C PRO A 27 -18.28 1.57 5.79
N ILE A 28 -17.24 1.70 4.97
CA ILE A 28 -17.16 2.80 4.02
C ILE A 28 -18.13 2.45 2.89
N GLU A 29 -19.22 3.20 2.78
CA GLU A 29 -20.28 3.01 1.78
C GLU A 29 -20.14 4.01 0.62
N GLY A 30 -20.73 3.68 -0.53
CA GLY A 30 -20.79 4.52 -1.72
C GLY A 30 -19.60 4.40 -2.69
N TYR A 31 -18.54 3.65 -2.34
CA TYR A 31 -17.45 3.34 -3.27
C TYR A 31 -17.83 2.23 -4.25
N GLU A 32 -18.74 1.35 -3.85
CA GLU A 32 -19.32 0.29 -4.68
C GLU A 32 -20.09 0.84 -5.89
N ASP A 33 -20.62 2.06 -5.78
CA ASP A 33 -21.34 2.74 -6.87
C ASP A 33 -20.42 3.62 -7.72
N MET A 34 -19.15 3.79 -7.32
CA MET A 34 -18.21 4.61 -8.09
C MET A 34 -17.71 3.84 -9.31
N PRO A 35 -17.59 4.52 -10.47
CA PRO A 35 -17.03 3.89 -11.65
C PRO A 35 -15.57 3.52 -11.39
N LEU A 36 -15.19 2.31 -11.82
CA LEU A 36 -13.79 1.92 -11.88
C LEU A 36 -13.08 2.80 -12.92
N VAL A 37 -11.94 3.34 -12.52
CA VAL A 37 -11.07 4.16 -13.36
C VAL A 37 -9.75 3.43 -13.62
N SER A 38 -8.98 3.89 -14.59
CA SER A 38 -7.64 3.35 -14.80
C SER A 38 -6.74 3.67 -13.61
N ILE A 39 -5.68 2.87 -13.43
CA ILE A 39 -4.72 3.08 -12.35
C ILE A 39 -4.03 4.46 -12.44
N GLU A 40 -3.83 5.01 -13.65
CA GLU A 40 -3.29 6.36 -13.84
C GLU A 40 -4.22 7.45 -13.27
N GLU A 41 -5.52 7.33 -13.49
CA GLU A 41 -6.50 8.26 -12.96
C GLU A 41 -6.60 8.14 -11.43
N ALA A 42 -6.58 6.90 -10.93
CA ALA A 42 -6.66 6.61 -9.49
C ALA A 42 -5.50 7.23 -8.69
N VAL A 43 -4.30 7.33 -9.27
CA VAL A 43 -3.13 7.88 -8.57
C VAL A 43 -3.00 9.40 -8.65
N LYS A 44 -3.79 10.10 -9.47
CA LYS A 44 -3.71 11.58 -9.58
C LYS A 44 -3.77 12.30 -8.24
N PRO A 45 -4.68 11.95 -7.31
CA PRO A 45 -4.72 12.59 -5.99
C PRO A 45 -3.48 12.31 -5.13
N LEU A 46 -2.73 11.24 -5.44
CA LEU A 46 -1.59 10.77 -4.67
C LEU A 46 -0.26 11.35 -5.12
N VAL A 47 -0.19 12.01 -6.29
CA VAL A 47 1.07 12.49 -6.89
C VAL A 47 1.88 13.38 -5.95
N ASN A 48 1.21 14.22 -5.16
CA ASN A 48 1.87 15.12 -4.21
C ASN A 48 2.19 14.48 -2.85
N ILE A 49 1.68 13.27 -2.60
CA ILE A 49 1.79 12.56 -1.31
C ILE A 49 2.81 11.42 -1.41
N VAL A 50 2.79 10.71 -2.55
CA VAL A 50 3.59 9.51 -2.78
C VAL A 50 4.63 9.82 -3.85
N PRO A 51 5.91 9.97 -3.47
CA PRO A 51 6.98 10.27 -4.42
C PRO A 51 7.03 9.22 -5.53
N LYS A 52 7.15 9.69 -6.79
CA LYS A 52 7.33 8.84 -7.98
C LYS A 52 6.18 7.87 -8.24
N VAL A 53 4.98 8.09 -7.69
CA VAL A 53 3.83 7.18 -7.87
C VAL A 53 3.51 6.93 -9.34
N GLU A 54 3.57 7.95 -10.20
CA GLU A 54 3.31 7.81 -11.64
C GLU A 54 4.34 6.91 -12.33
N ARG A 55 5.61 7.00 -11.93
CA ARG A 55 6.67 6.11 -12.43
C ARG A 55 6.43 4.68 -11.98
N ASN A 56 6.04 4.50 -10.71
CA ASN A 56 5.74 3.16 -10.19
C ASN A 56 4.55 2.56 -10.95
N VAL A 57 3.49 3.33 -11.21
CA VAL A 57 2.35 2.93 -12.06
C VAL A 57 2.83 2.44 -13.43
N PHE A 58 3.70 3.20 -14.09
CA PHE A 58 4.26 2.78 -15.38
C PHE A 58 4.99 1.42 -15.27
N ILE A 59 5.84 1.25 -14.26
CA ILE A 59 6.59 0.00 -14.04
C ILE A 59 5.65 -1.18 -13.78
N VAL A 60 4.68 -1.02 -12.88
CA VAL A 60 3.77 -2.13 -12.53
C VAL A 60 2.88 -2.54 -13.70
N LYS A 61 2.41 -1.60 -14.53
CA LYS A 61 1.63 -1.93 -15.73
C LYS A 61 2.45 -2.73 -16.75
N GLN A 62 3.74 -2.43 -16.89
CA GLN A 62 4.63 -3.21 -17.77
C GLN A 62 4.82 -4.65 -17.25
N ASN A 63 4.78 -4.85 -15.93
CA ASN A 63 4.91 -6.18 -15.33
C ASN A 63 3.60 -6.98 -15.33
N CYS A 64 2.45 -6.33 -15.58
CA CYS A 64 1.11 -6.95 -15.54
C CYS A 64 0.46 -7.09 -16.93
N GLN A 65 1.24 -7.27 -18.00
CA GLN A 65 0.70 -7.38 -19.37
C GLN A 65 -0.14 -8.64 -19.62
N ASN A 66 0.13 -9.74 -18.89
CA ASN A 66 -0.64 -10.99 -18.96
C ASN A 66 -1.03 -11.45 -17.55
N PRO A 67 -1.99 -10.77 -16.91
CA PRO A 67 -2.40 -11.07 -15.54
C PRO A 67 -3.14 -12.42 -15.46
N ALA A 68 -2.96 -13.12 -14.33
CA ALA A 68 -3.66 -14.37 -14.04
C ALA A 68 -5.07 -14.11 -13.49
N ASP A 69 -5.82 -15.19 -13.24
CA ASP A 69 -7.06 -15.18 -12.45
C ASP A 69 -8.20 -14.32 -13.03
N GLY A 70 -8.13 -13.99 -14.32
CA GLY A 70 -9.14 -13.18 -15.01
C GLY A 70 -9.11 -11.70 -14.67
N LEU A 71 -8.06 -11.22 -14.00
CA LEU A 71 -7.88 -9.81 -13.69
C LEU A 71 -7.57 -9.00 -14.94
N THR A 72 -7.97 -7.74 -14.93
CA THR A 72 -7.48 -6.76 -15.89
C THR A 72 -6.04 -6.35 -15.55
N THR A 73 -5.32 -5.81 -16.53
CA THR A 73 -3.98 -5.25 -16.30
C THR A 73 -4.00 -4.19 -15.21
N ASP A 74 -5.02 -3.35 -15.15
CA ASP A 74 -5.12 -2.28 -14.16
C ASP A 74 -5.39 -2.81 -12.74
N GLU A 75 -6.22 -3.85 -12.59
CA GLU A 75 -6.46 -4.49 -11.28
C GLU A 75 -5.19 -5.18 -10.77
N SER A 76 -4.53 -5.97 -11.63
CA SER A 76 -3.28 -6.64 -11.26
C SER A 76 -2.17 -5.63 -10.95
N ALA A 77 -2.07 -4.55 -11.74
CA ALA A 77 -1.13 -3.46 -11.50
C ALA A 77 -1.43 -2.74 -10.18
N SER A 78 -2.70 -2.57 -9.80
CA SER A 78 -3.11 -1.93 -8.54
C SER A 78 -2.71 -2.76 -7.33
N ILE A 79 -2.92 -4.08 -7.39
CA ILE A 79 -2.47 -5.02 -6.36
C ILE A 79 -0.95 -4.99 -6.27
N MET A 80 -0.26 -5.08 -7.40
CA MET A 80 1.19 -5.04 -7.44
C MET A 80 1.72 -3.73 -6.86
N LEU A 81 1.14 -2.58 -7.24
CA LEU A 81 1.52 -1.25 -6.74
C LEU A 81 1.40 -1.16 -5.21
N TYR A 82 0.36 -1.73 -4.62
CA TYR A 82 0.19 -1.80 -3.17
C TYR A 82 1.31 -2.57 -2.47
N THR A 83 1.80 -3.64 -3.10
CA THR A 83 2.90 -4.47 -2.59
C THR A 83 4.30 -4.01 -3.03
N TYR A 84 4.36 -3.02 -3.92
CA TYR A 84 5.62 -2.60 -4.54
C TYR A 84 6.45 -1.80 -3.55
N GLU A 85 7.51 -2.40 -3.01
CA GLU A 85 8.50 -1.67 -2.23
C GLU A 85 9.31 -0.74 -3.13
N SER A 86 8.82 0.49 -3.28
CA SER A 86 9.63 1.55 -3.89
C SER A 86 10.63 2.06 -2.85
N ILE A 87 11.92 1.87 -3.10
CA ILE A 87 12.99 2.43 -2.25
C ILE A 87 12.83 3.97 -2.26
N PRO A 88 12.57 4.61 -1.11
CA PRO A 88 12.69 6.06 -1.03
C PRO A 88 14.18 6.40 -1.16
N HIS A 89 14.52 7.19 -2.18
CA HIS A 89 15.85 7.80 -2.31
C HIS A 89 15.80 9.20 -1.69
#